data_AF-A0A960CAT6-F1
#
_entry.id   AF-A0A960CAT6-F1
#
_cell.length_a   1.000
_cell.length_b   1.000
_cell.length_c   1.000
_cell.angle_alpha   90.00
_cell.angle_beta   90.00
_cell.angle_gamma   90.00
#
_symmetry.space_group_name_H-M   'P 1'
#
loop_
_entity.id
_entity.type
_entity.pdbx_description
1 polymer ?
#
loop_
_entity_poly.entity_id
_entity_poly.type
_entity_poly.pdbx_seq_one_letter_code
_entity_poly.pdbx_strand_id
1 'polypeptide(L)' 'MPTSKTSSLDIELLRQLAAEFGYWPATTHPEDIERHRRLNAALDAAPDLEKTAKKFGHLANRRT' A
#
# COMPACT_ATOMS: atom_id res chain seq x y z
N MET A 1 10.94 12.57 35.50
CA MET A 1 10.55 12.01 34.19
C MET A 1 9.31 11.17 34.41
N PRO A 2 8.10 11.57 33.97
CA PRO A 2 6.94 10.71 34.06
C PRO A 2 7.13 9.54 33.10
N THR A 3 7.22 8.33 33.65
CA THR A 3 7.22 7.09 32.86
C THR A 3 5.86 6.95 32.21
N SER A 4 5.81 7.17 30.89
CA SER A 4 4.61 6.92 30.09
C SER A 4 4.17 5.49 30.35
N LYS A 5 3.01 5.34 30.98
CA LYS A 5 2.33 4.06 31.15
C LYS A 5 2.04 3.59 29.73
N THR A 6 2.73 2.56 29.24
CA THR A 6 2.40 1.93 27.97
C THR A 6 1.01 1.33 28.10
N SER A 7 -0.01 2.14 27.85
CA SER A 7 -1.37 1.69 27.66
C SER A 7 -1.30 0.67 26.54
N SER A 8 -1.77 -0.55 26.81
CA SER A 8 -1.99 -1.55 25.77
C SER A 8 -2.60 -0.87 24.54
N LEU A 9 -1.94 -1.01 23.40
CA LEU A 9 -2.34 -0.38 22.16
C LEU A 9 -3.78 -0.80 21.83
N ASP A 10 -4.68 0.17 21.69
CA ASP A 10 -6.07 -0.11 21.32
C ASP A 10 -6.13 -0.42 19.82
N ILE A 11 -6.12 -1.71 19.51
CA ILE A 11 -6.11 -2.24 18.15
C ILE A 11 -7.40 -1.88 17.41
N GLU A 12 -8.53 -1.76 18.12
CA GLU A 12 -9.81 -1.44 17.49
C GLU A 12 -9.83 0.02 17.05
N LEU A 13 -9.35 0.92 17.91
CA LEU A 13 -9.17 2.33 17.56
C LEU A 13 -8.21 2.50 16.37
N LEU A 14 -7.11 1.75 16.34
CA LEU A 14 -6.18 1.80 15.22
C LEU A 14 -6.81 1.34 13.90
N ARG A 15 -7.70 0.34 13.93
CA ARG A 15 -8.41 -0.11 12.73
C ARG A 15 -9.39 0.94 12.22
N GLN A 16 -10.10 1.63 13.12
CA GLN A 16 -10.99 2.72 12.76
C GLN A 16 -10.23 3.87 12.11
N LEU A 17 -9.11 4.28 12.71
CA LEU A 17 -8.24 5.32 12.16
C LEU A 17 -7.61 4.88 10.83
N ALA A 18 -7.24 3.60 10.70
CA ALA A 18 -6.71 3.06 9.45
C ALA A 18 -7.73 3.17 8.31
N ALA A 19 -8.98 2.84 8.58
CA ALA A 19 -10.08 3.00 7.62
C ALA A 19 -10.32 4.47 7.26
N GLU A 20 -10.26 5.37 8.24
CA GLU A 20 -10.48 6.82 8.05
C GLU A 20 -9.35 7.48 7.24
N PHE A 21 -8.09 7.24 7.61
CA PHE A 21 -6.94 7.91 7.02
C PHE A 21 -6.32 7.16 5.84
N GLY A 22 -6.80 5.96 5.53
CA GLY A 22 -6.27 5.15 4.46
C GLY A 22 -4.91 4.49 4.79
N TYR A 23 -4.52 4.46 6.06
CA TYR A 23 -3.20 3.99 6.52
C TYR A 23 -3.32 2.74 7.39
N TRP A 24 -2.79 1.61 6.92
CA TRP A 24 -2.83 0.36 7.69
C TRP A 24 -1.50 0.05 8.36
N PRO A 25 -1.47 -0.17 9.69
CA PRO A 25 -0.25 -0.52 10.39
C PRO A 25 0.24 -1.92 10.02
N ALA A 26 1.53 -2.17 10.27
CA ALA A 26 2.08 -3.52 10.19
C ALA A 26 1.34 -4.43 11.18
N THR A 27 0.78 -5.54 10.67
CA THR A 27 -0.17 -6.40 11.36
C THR A 27 0.15 -7.87 11.09
N THR A 28 -0.10 -8.73 12.07
CA THR A 28 0.01 -10.19 11.97
C THR A 28 -1.33 -10.86 11.71
N HIS A 29 -2.42 -10.08 11.61
CA HIS A 29 -3.75 -10.61 11.33
C HIS A 29 -3.85 -11.08 9.87
N PRO A 30 -4.27 -12.34 9.62
CA PRO A 30 -4.29 -12.90 8.27
C PRO A 30 -5.14 -12.12 7.25
N GLU A 31 -6.28 -11.57 7.68
CA GLU A 31 -7.18 -10.81 6.81
C GLU A 31 -6.57 -9.50 6.32
N ASP A 32 -5.89 -8.79 7.22
CA ASP A 32 -5.20 -7.55 6.88
C ASP A 32 -4.02 -7.80 5.93
N ILE A 33 -3.28 -8.89 6.17
CA ILE A 33 -2.18 -9.34 5.29
C ILE A 33 -2.71 -9.58 3.88
N GLU A 34 -3.82 -10.30 3.76
CA GLU A 34 -4.40 -10.61 2.45
C GLU A 34 -4.93 -9.35 1.76
N ARG A 35 -5.52 -8.41 2.50
CA ARG A 35 -5.90 -7.10 1.97
C ARG A 35 -4.69 -6.34 1.41
N HIS A 36 -3.58 -6.28 2.16
CA HIS A 36 -2.33 -5.65 1.70
C HIS A 36 -1.82 -6.32 0.42
N ARG A 37 -1.86 -7.66 0.36
CA ARG A 37 -1.44 -8.41 -0.81
C ARG A 37 -2.23 -8.02 -2.06
N ARG A 38 -3.56 -7.91 -1.95
CA ARG A 38 -4.42 -7.50 -3.06
C ARG A 38 -4.16 -6.07 -3.50
N LEU A 39 -3.98 -5.14 -2.55
CA LEU A 39 -3.67 -3.75 -2.86
C LEU A 39 -2.32 -3.60 -3.56
N ASN A 40 -1.28 -4.29 -3.09
CA ASN A 40 0.03 -4.28 -3.73
C ASN A 40 -0.02 -4.87 -5.14
N ALA A 41 -0.73 -6.00 -5.32
CA ALA A 41 -0.90 -6.59 -6.65
C ALA A 41 -1.63 -5.64 -7.63
N ALA A 42 -2.62 -4.88 -7.14
CA ALA A 42 -3.33 -3.88 -7.96
C ALA A 42 -2.41 -2.71 -8.35
N LEU A 43 -1.56 -2.24 -7.42
CA LEU A 43 -0.57 -1.20 -7.69
C LEU A 43 0.51 -1.68 -8.69
N ASP A 44 0.97 -2.92 -8.56
CA ASP A 44 1.91 -3.52 -9.49
C ASP A 44 1.31 -3.70 -10.89
N ALA A 45 0.02 -4.00 -10.98
CA ALA A 45 -0.69 -4.11 -12.25
C ALA A 45 -1.02 -2.74 -12.88
N ALA A 46 -1.04 -1.66 -12.09
CA ALA A 46 -1.41 -0.34 -12.57
C ALA A 46 -0.41 0.16 -13.64
N PRO A 47 -0.91 0.77 -14.73
CA PRO A 47 -0.04 1.39 -15.71
C PRO A 47 0.63 2.62 -15.10
N ASP A 48 1.96 2.62 -15.12
CA ASP A 48 2.77 3.80 -14.81
C ASP A 48 3.43 4.32 -16.11
N LEU A 49 4.02 5.52 -16.03
CA LEU A 49 4.67 6.15 -17.19
C LEU A 49 5.81 5.30 -17.74
N GLU A 50 6.55 4.58 -16.89
CA GLU A 50 7.68 3.75 -17.28
C GLU A 50 7.22 2.47 -18.00
N LYS A 51 6.24 1.76 -17.47
CA LYS A 51 5.56 0.61 -18.07
C LYS A 51 4.94 0.99 -19.41
N THR A 52 4.33 2.17 -19.49
CA THR A 52 3.78 2.72 -20.73
C THR A 52 4.88 3.00 -21.74
N ALA A 53 5.97 3.67 -21.33
CA ALA A 53 7.12 3.94 -22.18
C ALA A 53 7.80 2.66 -22.69
N LYS A 54 7.98 1.65 -21.84
CA LYS A 54 8.49 0.32 -22.23
C LYS A 54 7.59 -0.35 -23.26
N LYS A 55 6.27 -0.33 -23.04
CA LYS A 55 5.29 -0.94 -23.97
C LYS A 55 5.31 -0.29 -25.35
N PHE A 56 5.42 1.04 -25.40
CA PHE A 56 5.36 1.79 -26.67
C PHE A 56 6.73 2.22 -27.21
N GLY A 57 7.84 1.83 -26.57
CA GLY A 57 9.19 2.21 -26.97
C GLY A 57 9.52 1.83 -28.41
N HIS A 58 8.95 0.73 -28.92
CA HIS A 58 9.12 0.32 -30.32
C HIS A 58 8.50 1.31 -31.34
N LEU A 59 7.59 2.20 -30.92
CA LEU A 59 6.97 3.20 -31.81
C LEU A 59 7.89 4.40 -32.00
N ALA A 60 8.73 4.71 -31.00
CA ALA A 60 9.70 5.79 -31.09
C ALA A 60 10.76 5.52 -32.17
N ASN A 61 11.12 4.25 -32.38
CA ASN A 61 12.13 3.82 -33.36
C ASN A 61 11.62 3.71 -34.82
N ARG A 62 10.33 3.99 -35.09
CA ARG A 62 9.73 3.90 -36.44
C ARG A 62 9.63 5.25 -37.18
N ARG A 63 10.31 6.29 -36.69
CA ARG A 63 10.28 7.66 -37.25
C ARG A 63 11.56 8.05 -38.02
N THR A 64 12.30 7.08 -38.53
CA THR A 64 13.36 7.28 -39.54
C THR A 64 12.90 6.76 -40.88
#